data_AF-A0A4Q3HQ75-F1
#
_entry.id   AF-A0A4Q3HQ75-F1
#
_cell.length_a   1.000
_cell.length_b   1.000
_cell.length_c   1.000
_cell.angle_alpha   90.00
_cell.angle_beta   90.00
_cell.angle_gamma   90.00
#
_symmetry.space_group_name_H-M   'P 1'
#
loop_
_entity.id
_entity.type
_entity.pdbx_description
1 polymer ?
#
loop_
_entity_poly.entity_id
_entity_poly.type
_entity_poly.pdbx_seq_one_letter_code
_entity_poly.pdbx_strand_id
1 'polypeptide(L)'
;LLNMAVFGAMFSYIMQAISFIILRKKLPNIERPFRSPLGIPGAVLTIVIAVVTLLYQVQDPNFFKGVVWVVIWFAVAIAYFALVGRHRLILSPEEEFAMEHKQAAALV
;
A
#
# COMPACT_ATOMS: atom_id res chain seq x y z
N LEU A 1 -9.91 -8.70 19.19
CA LEU A 1 -10.32 -7.67 18.21
C LEU A 1 -9.19 -6.69 17.92
N LEU A 2 -8.68 -5.95 18.92
CA LEU A 2 -7.58 -4.98 18.71
C LEU A 2 -6.36 -5.61 18.02
N ASN A 3 -5.91 -6.77 18.49
CA ASN A 3 -4.74 -7.47 17.93
C ASN A 3 -4.90 -7.84 16.43
N MET A 4 -6.12 -8.17 15.98
CA MET A 4 -6.36 -8.49 14.56
C MET A 4 -6.26 -7.26 13.66
N ALA A 5 -6.76 -6.11 14.14
CA ALA A 5 -6.69 -4.85 13.39
C ALA A 5 -5.24 -4.35 13.26
N VAL A 6 -4.42 -4.53 14.31
CA VAL A 6 -3.01 -4.12 14.30
C VAL A 6 -2.23 -4.86 13.22
N PHE A 7 -2.44 -6.17 13.03
CA PHE A 7 -1.77 -6.92 11.96
C PHE A 7 -2.07 -6.36 10.56
N GLY A 8 -3.35 -6.15 10.25
CA GLY A 8 -3.76 -5.58 8.97
C GLY A 8 -3.22 -4.17 8.75
N ALA A 9 -3.23 -3.34 9.80
CA ALA A 9 -2.69 -1.99 9.75
C ALA A 9 -1.17 -1.98 9.48
N MET A 10 -0.39 -2.83 10.16
CA MET A 10 1.05 -2.95 9.92
C MET A 10 1.35 -3.37 8.48
N PHE A 11 0.59 -4.33 7.94
CA PHE A 11 0.73 -4.74 6.54
C PHE A 11 0.42 -3.57 5.57
N SER A 12 -0.64 -2.80 5.84
CA SER A 12 -0.98 -1.61 5.06
C SER A 12 0.13 -0.56 5.09
N TYR A 13 0.77 -0.33 6.25
CA TYR A 13 1.87 0.62 6.37
C TYR A 13 3.10 0.20 5.56
N ILE A 14 3.41 -1.09 5.54
CA ILE A 14 4.50 -1.63 4.70
C ILE A 14 4.17 -1.37 3.22
N MET A 15 2.96 -1.70 2.76
CA MET A 15 2.56 -1.45 1.37
C MET A 15 2.58 0.03 1.00
N GLN A 16 2.11 0.92 1.88
CA GLN A 16 2.17 2.37 1.66
C GLN A 16 3.61 2.89 1.59
N ALA A 17 4.48 2.45 2.50
CA ALA A 17 5.88 2.86 2.51
C ALA A 17 6.61 2.38 1.23
N ILE A 18 6.33 1.15 0.79
CA ILE A 18 6.85 0.62 -0.48
C ILE A 18 6.32 1.44 -1.67
N SER A 19 5.02 1.72 -1.72
CA SER A 19 4.40 2.54 -2.77
C SER A 19 5.04 3.93 -2.85
N PHE A 20 5.27 4.57 -1.70
CA PHE A 20 5.96 5.85 -1.61
C PHE A 20 7.38 5.81 -2.21
N ILE A 21 8.15 4.75 -1.92
CA ILE A 21 9.50 4.55 -2.47
C ILE A 21 9.44 4.33 -3.99
N ILE A 22 8.51 3.49 -4.46
CA ILE A 22 8.32 3.20 -5.89
C ILE A 22 7.92 4.47 -6.65
N LEU A 23 7.01 5.27 -6.11
CA LEU A 23 6.55 6.51 -6.73
C LEU A 23 7.68 7.54 -6.85
N ARG A 24 8.56 7.62 -5.84
CA ARG A 24 9.80 8.44 -5.93
C ARG A 24 10.74 7.98 -7.04
N LYS A 25 10.81 6.67 -7.31
CA LYS A 25 11.73 6.11 -8.30
C LYS A 25 11.16 6.14 -9.73
N LYS A 26 9.88 5.83 -9.91
CA LYS A 26 9.23 5.73 -11.24
C LYS A 26 8.72 7.06 -11.77
N LEU A 27 8.30 7.97 -10.90
CA LEU A 27 7.67 9.24 -11.26
C LEU A 27 8.36 10.41 -10.51
N PRO A 28 9.63 10.72 -10.84
CA PRO A 28 10.37 11.77 -10.16
C PRO A 28 9.86 13.18 -10.49
N ASN A 29 9.35 13.41 -11.71
CA ASN A 29 8.97 14.73 -12.24
C ASN A 29 7.53 15.15 -11.94
N ILE A 30 6.77 14.39 -11.14
CA ILE A 30 5.40 14.77 -10.75
C ILE A 30 5.45 15.98 -9.81
N GLU A 31 4.49 16.90 -9.95
CA GLU A 31 4.30 17.96 -8.96
C GLU A 31 3.87 17.34 -7.62
N ARG A 32 4.58 17.70 -6.55
CA ARG A 32 4.36 17.16 -5.21
C ARG A 32 3.91 18.29 -4.29
N PRO A 33 2.59 18.46 -4.05
CA PRO A 33 2.07 19.47 -3.13
C PRO A 33 2.63 19.33 -1.72
N PHE A 34 2.89 18.09 -1.29
CA PHE A 34 3.52 17.78 -0.01
C PHE A 34 4.78 16.94 -0.20
N ARG A 35 5.88 17.34 0.46
CA ARG A 35 7.14 16.59 0.49
C ARG A 35 7.40 16.13 1.92
N SER A 36 7.48 14.81 2.12
CA SER A 36 7.89 14.24 3.40
C SER A 36 9.27 14.78 3.82
N PRO A 37 9.39 15.36 5.03
CA PRO A 37 10.64 15.95 5.52
C PRO A 37 11.72 14.89 5.78
N LEU A 38 11.32 13.67 6.19
CA LEU A 38 12.23 12.54 6.43
C LEU A 38 12.52 11.71 5.18
N GLY A 39 11.77 11.94 4.09
CA GLY A 39 11.99 11.31 2.79
C GLY A 39 12.01 9.77 2.81
N ILE A 40 12.91 9.20 2.00
CA ILE A 40 13.10 7.75 1.86
C ILE A 40 13.58 7.10 3.18
N PRO A 41 14.52 7.69 3.96
CA PRO A 41 14.92 7.15 5.26
C PRO A 41 13.75 6.90 6.21
N GLY A 42 12.78 7.83 6.28
CA GLY A 42 11.58 7.66 7.09
C GLY A 42 10.73 6.46 6.65
N ALA A 43 10.54 6.28 5.35
CA ALA A 43 9.80 5.14 4.80
C ALA A 43 10.48 3.80 5.10
N VAL A 44 11.81 3.74 4.99
CA VAL A 44 12.58 2.53 5.33
C VAL A 44 12.43 2.22 6.83
N LEU A 45 12.52 3.22 7.70
CA LEU A 45 12.33 3.05 9.13
C LEU A 45 10.93 2.52 9.46
N THR A 46 9.88 3.05 8.81
CA THR A 46 8.51 2.55 8.97
C THR A 46 8.41 1.07 8.60
N ILE A 47 9.04 0.65 7.50
CA ILE A 47 9.06 -0.77 7.08
C ILE A 47 9.77 -1.62 8.14
N VAL A 48 10.93 -1.19 8.62
CA VAL A 48 11.70 -1.93 9.65
C VAL A 48 10.88 -2.10 10.92
N ILE A 49 10.29 -1.02 11.44
CA ILE A 49 9.46 -1.07 12.66
C ILE A 49 8.27 -2.00 12.45
N ALA A 50 7.54 -1.85 11.34
CA ALA A 50 6.39 -2.69 11.05
C ALA A 50 6.77 -4.18 10.95
N VAL A 51 7.88 -4.52 10.29
CA VAL A 51 8.37 -5.91 10.20
C VAL A 51 8.73 -6.46 11.58
N VAL A 52 9.47 -5.70 12.41
CA VAL A 52 9.82 -6.13 13.77
C VAL A 52 8.55 -6.36 14.60
N THR A 53 7.58 -5.45 14.53
CA THR A 53 6.29 -5.60 15.22
C THR A 53 5.53 -6.84 14.74
N LEU A 54 5.54 -7.14 13.44
CA LEU A 54 4.93 -8.37 12.90
C LEU A 54 5.64 -9.64 13.39
N LEU A 55 6.97 -9.64 13.49
CA LEU A 55 7.74 -10.79 13.99
C LEU A 55 7.40 -11.11 15.45
N TYR A 56 7.37 -10.09 16.31
CA TYR A 56 6.97 -10.26 17.72
C TYR A 56 5.53 -10.74 17.84
N GLN A 57 4.65 -10.21 17.00
CA GLN A 57 3.25 -10.61 16.99
C GLN A 57 3.08 -12.08 16.58
N VAL A 58 3.79 -12.59 15.58
CA VAL A 58 3.64 -14.00 15.14
C VAL A 58 4.13 -15.01 16.17
N GLN A 59 5.03 -14.62 17.08
CA GLN A 59 5.54 -15.50 18.15
C GLN A 59 4.50 -15.80 19.24
N ASP A 60 3.47 -14.95 19.40
CA ASP A 60 2.41 -15.17 20.38
C ASP A 60 1.32 -16.12 19.81
N PRO A 61 1.05 -17.27 20.46
CA PRO A 61 0.02 -18.22 20.01
C PRO A 61 -1.39 -17.63 19.91
N ASN A 62 -1.74 -16.64 20.75
CA ASN A 62 -3.02 -15.95 20.67
C ASN A 62 -3.10 -15.05 19.44
N PHE A 63 -1.97 -14.51 19.01
CA PHE A 63 -1.90 -13.62 17.87
C PHE A 63 -1.91 -14.40 16.55
N PHE A 64 -1.27 -15.57 16.50
CA PHE A 64 -1.27 -16.45 15.31
C PHE A 64 -2.69 -16.78 14.81
N LYS A 65 -3.63 -17.07 15.72
CA LYS A 65 -5.04 -17.27 15.37
C LYS A 65 -5.65 -16.04 14.69
N GLY A 66 -5.32 -14.84 15.16
CA GLY A 66 -5.77 -13.59 14.56
C GLY A 66 -5.21 -13.37 13.15
N VAL A 67 -3.93 -13.68 12.95
CA VAL A 67 -3.27 -13.60 11.65
C VAL A 67 -3.95 -14.51 10.63
N VAL A 68 -4.26 -15.75 11.00
CA VAL A 68 -4.93 -16.72 10.11
C VAL A 68 -6.26 -16.17 9.60
N TRP A 69 -7.09 -15.59 10.47
CA TRP A 69 -8.36 -14.97 10.06
C TRP A 69 -8.16 -13.79 9.12
N VAL A 70 -7.16 -12.93 9.37
CA VAL A 70 -6.86 -11.78 8.50
C VAL A 70 -6.35 -12.25 7.14
N VAL A 71 -5.51 -13.29 7.09
CA VAL A 71 -5.04 -13.88 5.83
C VAL A 71 -6.20 -14.47 5.02
N ILE A 72 -7.12 -15.20 5.67
CA ILE A 72 -8.33 -15.70 5.01
C ILE A 72 -9.15 -14.53 4.46
N TRP A 73 -9.34 -13.47 5.24
CA TRP A 73 -10.08 -12.30 4.80
C TRP A 73 -9.42 -11.62 3.60
N PHE A 74 -8.10 -11.45 3.62
CA PHE A 74 -7.36 -10.92 2.46
C PHE A 74 -7.48 -11.83 1.24
N ALA A 75 -7.39 -13.14 1.41
CA ALA A 75 -7.56 -14.09 0.30
C ALA A 75 -8.96 -13.97 -0.33
N VAL A 76 -10.01 -13.85 0.49
CA VAL A 76 -11.39 -13.63 0.02
C VAL A 76 -11.51 -12.29 -0.70
N ALA A 77 -10.96 -11.21 -0.14
CA ALA A 77 -10.98 -9.89 -0.76
C ALA A 77 -10.22 -9.86 -2.10
N ILE A 78 -9.06 -10.50 -2.18
CA ILE A 78 -8.28 -10.64 -3.41
C ILE A 78 -9.04 -11.48 -4.43
N ALA A 79 -9.65 -12.60 -4.04
CA ALA A 79 -10.46 -13.41 -4.94
C ALA A 79 -11.65 -12.63 -5.49
N TYR A 80 -12.35 -11.87 -4.64
CA TYR A 80 -13.43 -10.98 -5.08
C TYR A 80 -12.93 -9.91 -6.06
N PHE A 81 -11.80 -9.27 -5.77
CA PHE A 81 -11.19 -8.30 -6.68
C PHE A 81 -10.78 -8.94 -8.01
N ALA A 82 -10.20 -10.13 -7.98
CA ALA A 82 -9.77 -10.85 -9.18
C ALA A 82 -10.94 -11.32 -10.05
N LEU A 83 -12.07 -11.72 -9.46
CA LEU A 83 -13.24 -12.23 -10.19
C LEU A 83 -14.19 -11.11 -10.65
N VAL A 84 -14.45 -10.12 -9.80
CA VAL A 84 -15.45 -9.06 -10.05
C VAL A 84 -14.80 -7.69 -10.21
N GLY A 85 -13.86 -7.36 -9.32
CA GLY A 85 -13.21 -6.04 -9.26
C GLY A 85 -12.48 -5.65 -10.54
N ARG A 86 -11.75 -6.59 -11.17
CA ARG A 86 -10.99 -6.36 -12.41
C ARG A 86 -11.84 -5.87 -13.58
N HIS A 87 -13.15 -6.14 -13.55
CA HIS A 87 -14.08 -5.77 -14.62
C HIS A 87 -14.82 -4.45 -14.36
N ARG A 88 -14.66 -3.86 -13.16
CA ARG A 88 -15.26 -2.57 -12.77
C ARG A 88 -14.22 -1.51 -12.41
N LEU A 89 -12.99 -1.66 -12.91
CA LEU A 89 -11.95 -0.63 -12.80
C LEU A 89 -12.33 0.54 -13.70
N ILE A 90 -13.01 1.52 -13.11
CA ILE A 90 -13.17 2.86 -13.68
C ILE A 90 -11.81 3.53 -13.54
N LEU A 91 -11.38 4.29 -14.55
CA LEU A 91 -10.13 5.06 -14.49
C LEU A 91 -10.11 5.85 -13.19
N SER A 92 -9.06 5.65 -12.41
CA SER A 92 -8.86 6.47 -11.22
C SER A 92 -8.63 7.92 -11.68
N PRO A 93 -9.10 8.94 -10.95
CA PRO A 93 -8.89 10.34 -11.34
C PRO A 93 -7.41 10.66 -11.63
N GLU A 94 -6.48 10.02 -10.91
CA GLU A 94 -5.05 10.13 -11.17
C GLU A 94 -4.60 9.56 -12.54
N GLU A 95 -5.22 8.49 -13.03
CA GLU A 95 -4.98 7.96 -14.37
C GLU A 95 -5.60 8.85 -15.46
N GLU A 96 -6.75 9.49 -15.20
CA GLU A 96 -7.34 10.50 -16.10
C GLU A 96 -6.38 11.70 -16.26
N PHE A 97 -5.85 12.22 -15.15
CA PHE A 97 -4.83 13.28 -15.18
C PHE A 97 -3.57 12.85 -15.95
N ALA A 98 -3.11 11.61 -15.80
CA ALA A 98 -1.94 11.10 -16.53
C ALA A 98 -2.18 11.00 -18.04
N MET A 99 -3.42 10.71 -18.47
CA MET A 99 -3.82 10.66 -19.88
C MET A 99 -3.92 12.06 -20.49
N GLU A 100 -4.50 13.03 -19.76
CA GLU A 100 -4.55 14.44 -20.19
C GLU A 100 -3.16 15.03 -20.39
N HIS A 101 -2.24 14.83 -19.43
CA HIS A 101 -0.87 15.36 -19.53
C HIS A 101 -0.08 14.72 -20.68
N LYS A 102 -0.30 13.42 -20.95
CA LYS A 102 0.28 12.76 -22.14
C LYS A 102 -0.27 13.34 -23.45
N GLN A 103 -1.56 13.64 -23.52
CA GLN A 103 -2.16 14.26 -24.71
C GLN A 103 -1.68 15.69 -24.94
N ALA A 104 -1.56 16.49 -23.88
CA ALA A 104 -1.04 17.86 -23.97
C ALA A 104 0.41 17.90 -24.48
N ALA A 105 1.26 16.95 -24.05
CA ALA A 105 2.64 16.84 -24.52
C ALA A 105 2.79 16.32 -25.96
N ALA A 106 1.77 15.67 -26.52
CA ALA A 106 1.78 15.16 -27.90
C ALA A 106 1.23 16.16 -28.93
N LEU A 107 0.62 17.26 -28.47
CA LEU A 107 0.04 18.33 -29.30
C LEU A 107 0.95 19.57 -29.41
N VAL A 108 2.15 19.52 -28.84
CA VAL A 108 3.22 20.53 -28.92
C VAL A 108 4.38 19.96 -29.72
#